data_AF-A0A7A6Y565-F1
#
_entry.id   AF-A0A7A6Y565-F1
#
_cell.length_a   1.000
_cell.length_b   1.000
_cell.length_c   1.000
_cell.angle_alpha   90.00
_cell.angle_beta   90.00
_cell.angle_gamma   90.00
#
_symmetry.space_group_name_H-M   'P 1'
#
loop_
_entity.id
_entity.type
_entity.pdbx_description
1 polymer ?
#
loop_
_entity_poly.entity_id
_entity_poly.type
_entity_poly.pdbx_seq_one_letter_code
_entity_poly.pdbx_strand_id
1 'polypeptide(L)'
;MSQAKSNKMGVVQLTILTMVNMMGSGIIMLPTKLAEVGTISIISWLVTAVGSMALAWAFAKCGMFSRKSGGMGGYAEYAFGKSGNFMANYTYGVSLLIANVAIAISAVGYGTELLGASLSPVQIGLATIGVLWICTVANFGGARITGQISSITVWGVIIPVVGLCIIGWFWFSPTLYVDS
;
A
#
# COMPACT_ATOMS: atom_id res chain seq x y z
N MET A 1 -40.33 11.84 3.61
CA MET A 1 -38.87 12.10 3.66
C MET A 1 -38.16 10.86 3.15
N SER A 2 -37.62 10.91 1.93
CA SER A 2 -36.88 9.78 1.34
C SER A 2 -35.55 9.65 2.07
N GLN A 3 -35.40 8.56 2.82
CA GLN A 3 -34.18 8.23 3.55
C GLN A 3 -33.10 7.92 2.50
N ALA A 4 -32.17 8.84 2.28
CA ALA A 4 -31.03 8.60 1.40
C ALA A 4 -30.32 7.33 1.87
N LYS A 5 -30.39 6.26 1.05
CA LYS A 5 -29.76 4.97 1.31
C LYS A 5 -28.25 5.22 1.34
N SER A 6 -27.72 5.42 2.54
CA SER A 6 -26.30 5.65 2.75
C SER A 6 -25.57 4.38 2.30
N ASN A 7 -24.87 4.44 1.17
CA ASN A 7 -23.97 3.39 0.69
C ASN A 7 -22.76 3.30 1.65
N LYS A 8 -22.99 2.81 2.87
CA LYS A 8 -21.93 2.54 3.83
C LYS A 8 -21.28 1.20 3.49
N MET A 9 -19.97 1.18 3.49
CA MET A 9 -19.21 -0.06 3.31
C MET A 9 -19.36 -0.97 4.54
N GLY A 10 -19.58 -2.26 4.32
CA GLY A 10 -19.59 -3.27 5.38
C GLY A 10 -18.17 -3.61 5.87
N VAL A 11 -18.07 -4.32 7.01
CA VAL A 11 -16.79 -4.69 7.62
C VAL A 11 -15.90 -5.45 6.64
N VAL A 12 -16.44 -6.46 5.94
CA VAL A 12 -15.68 -7.25 4.96
C VAL A 12 -15.14 -6.36 3.83
N GLN A 13 -15.94 -5.42 3.33
CA GLN A 13 -15.52 -4.50 2.28
C GLN A 13 -14.43 -3.54 2.77
N LEU A 14 -14.53 -3.04 4.00
CA LEU A 14 -13.51 -2.21 4.62
C LEU A 14 -12.21 -2.99 4.85
N THR A 15 -12.30 -4.22 5.35
CA THR A 15 -11.12 -5.10 5.55
C THR A 15 -10.41 -5.38 4.23
N ILE A 16 -11.16 -5.75 3.19
CA ILE A 16 -10.59 -5.97 1.85
C ILE A 16 -9.96 -4.66 1.36
N LEU A 17 -10.68 -3.54 1.40
CA LEU A 17 -10.13 -2.25 0.96
C LEU A 17 -8.82 -1.88 1.68
N THR A 18 -8.76 -2.09 3.00
CA THR A 18 -7.53 -1.86 3.77
C THR A 18 -6.41 -2.79 3.34
N MET A 19 -6.66 -4.10 3.24
CA MET A 19 -5.67 -5.09 2.78
C MET A 19 -5.11 -4.72 1.40
N VAL A 20 -6.00 -4.39 0.46
CA VAL A 20 -5.66 -4.00 -0.91
C VAL A 20 -4.78 -2.74 -0.93
N ASN A 21 -5.16 -1.71 -0.18
CA ASN A 21 -4.38 -0.47 -0.09
C ASN A 21 -3.01 -0.68 0.57
N MET A 22 -2.87 -1.68 1.45
CA MET A 22 -1.59 -2.00 2.10
C MET A 22 -0.68 -2.91 1.27
N MET A 23 -1.23 -3.80 0.44
CA MET A 23 -0.42 -4.71 -0.40
C MET A 23 0.45 -3.94 -1.41
N GLY A 24 -0.15 -2.95 -2.09
CA GLY A 24 0.53 -1.93 -2.90
C GLY A 24 1.78 -2.37 -3.69
N SER A 25 2.76 -1.47 -3.81
CA SER A 25 4.09 -1.79 -4.38
C SER A 25 4.98 -2.58 -3.40
N GLY A 26 4.65 -2.55 -2.10
CA GLY A 26 5.45 -3.18 -1.05
C GLY A 26 5.61 -4.68 -1.26
N ILE A 27 4.52 -5.41 -1.51
CA ILE A 27 4.60 -6.88 -1.67
C ILE A 27 5.41 -7.33 -2.87
N ILE A 28 5.53 -6.48 -3.90
CA ILE A 28 6.23 -6.80 -5.14
C ILE A 28 7.73 -6.50 -4.99
N MET A 29 8.10 -5.37 -4.36
CA MET A 29 9.50 -4.93 -4.23
C MET A 29 10.24 -5.51 -3.02
N LEU A 30 9.53 -5.83 -1.94
CA LEU A 30 10.14 -6.31 -0.70
C LEU A 30 10.91 -7.63 -0.87
N PRO A 31 10.44 -8.65 -1.64
CA PRO A 31 11.19 -9.88 -1.83
C PRO A 31 12.59 -9.64 -2.41
N THR A 32 12.73 -8.78 -3.42
CA THR A 32 14.03 -8.45 -4.00
C THR A 32 14.96 -7.77 -2.99
N LYS A 33 14.43 -6.82 -2.22
CA LYS A 33 15.23 -6.09 -1.21
C LYS A 33 15.60 -6.95 -0.01
N LEU A 34 14.79 -7.95 0.32
CA LEU A 34 15.06 -8.89 1.40
C LEU A 34 15.95 -10.05 0.96
N ALA A 35 15.92 -10.41 -0.32
CA ALA A 35 16.89 -11.32 -0.90
C ALA A 35 18.33 -10.77 -0.80
N GLU A 36 18.51 -9.45 -0.91
CA GLU A 36 19.81 -8.79 -0.66
C GLU A 36 20.31 -8.96 0.80
N VAL A 37 19.41 -9.23 1.76
CA VAL A 37 19.71 -9.42 3.19
C VAL A 37 19.88 -10.92 3.54
N GLY A 38 19.46 -11.83 2.66
CA GLY A 38 19.53 -13.28 2.86
C GLY A 38 18.44 -13.86 3.77
N THR A 39 18.61 -15.12 4.18
CA THR A 39 17.61 -15.89 4.96
C THR A 39 17.15 -15.24 6.27
N ILE A 40 17.99 -14.41 6.90
CA ILE A 40 17.66 -13.71 8.16
C ILE A 40 16.48 -12.73 8.01
N SER A 41 16.12 -12.37 6.77
CA SER A 41 14.97 -11.53 6.44
C SER A 41 13.62 -12.05 6.99
N ILE A 42 13.48 -13.35 7.26
CA ILE A 42 12.28 -13.91 7.92
C ILE A 42 12.07 -13.31 9.31
N ILE A 43 13.16 -13.10 10.08
CA ILE A 43 13.05 -12.50 11.41
C ILE A 43 12.57 -11.05 11.29
N SER A 44 13.08 -10.31 10.31
CA SER A 44 12.62 -8.94 10.01
C SER A 44 11.13 -8.91 9.68
N TRP A 45 10.61 -9.88 8.92
CA TRP A 45 9.18 -10.01 8.66
C TRP A 45 8.37 -10.28 9.92
N LEU A 46 8.83 -11.18 10.80
CA LEU A 46 8.14 -11.51 12.04
C LEU A 46 8.06 -10.29 12.97
N VAL A 47 9.17 -9.59 13.16
CA VAL A 47 9.22 -8.36 13.97
C VAL A 47 8.29 -7.29 13.38
N THR A 48 8.33 -7.11 12.06
CA THR A 48 7.48 -6.14 11.35
C THR A 48 5.99 -6.49 11.47
N ALA A 49 5.64 -7.77 11.35
CA ALA A 49 4.27 -8.24 11.51
C ALA A 49 3.76 -7.97 12.93
N VAL A 50 4.54 -8.30 13.96
CA VAL A 50 4.16 -8.05 15.36
C VAL A 50 4.00 -6.55 15.63
N GLY A 51 4.95 -5.73 15.20
CA GLY A 51 4.86 -4.27 15.35
C GLY A 51 3.65 -3.67 14.63
N SER A 52 3.37 -4.13 13.41
CA SER A 52 2.22 -3.68 12.62
C SER A 52 0.89 -4.10 13.26
N MET A 53 0.81 -5.31 13.84
CA MET A 53 -0.36 -5.77 14.58
C MET A 53 -0.62 -4.94 15.84
N ALA A 54 0.44 -4.58 16.59
CA ALA A 54 0.32 -3.72 17.75
C ALA A 54 -0.22 -2.33 17.37
N LEU A 55 0.28 -1.74 16.28
CA LEU A 55 -0.20 -0.46 15.76
C LEU A 55 -1.65 -0.56 15.25
N ALA A 56 -1.99 -1.63 14.52
CA ALA A 56 -3.35 -1.88 14.06
C ALA A 56 -4.34 -2.01 15.23
N TRP A 57 -3.94 -2.67 16.32
CA TRP A 57 -4.74 -2.78 17.53
C TRP A 57 -4.94 -1.43 18.22
N ALA A 58 -3.90 -0.59 18.29
CA ALA A 58 -4.01 0.77 18.79
C ALA A 58 -4.99 1.60 17.94
N PHE A 59 -4.90 1.54 16.61
CA PHE A 59 -5.86 2.21 15.72
C PHE A 59 -7.27 1.66 15.83
N ALA A 60 -7.45 0.35 16.03
CA ALA A 60 -8.76 -0.25 16.27
C ALA A 60 -9.38 0.30 17.56
N LYS A 61 -8.60 0.38 18.66
CA LYS A 61 -9.05 0.98 19.92
C LYS A 61 -9.40 2.46 19.76
N CYS A 62 -8.50 3.25 19.16
CA CYS A 62 -8.77 4.67 18.88
C CYS A 62 -10.01 4.86 18.00
N GLY A 63 -10.19 4.04 16.96
CA GLY A 63 -11.35 4.08 16.07
C GLY A 63 -12.67 3.71 16.76
N MET A 64 -12.66 2.78 17.72
CA MET A 64 -13.84 2.42 18.50
C MET A 64 -14.25 3.51 19.50
N PHE A 65 -13.30 4.21 20.11
CA PHE A 65 -13.57 5.19 21.16
C PHE A 65 -13.63 6.65 20.67
N SER A 66 -13.06 6.95 19.50
CA SER A 66 -13.09 8.29 18.94
C SER A 66 -14.49 8.70 18.49
N ARG A 67 -14.88 9.91 18.86
CA ARG A 67 -16.06 10.62 18.37
C ARG A 67 -15.70 11.75 17.41
N LYS A 68 -14.40 12.03 17.22
CA LYS A 68 -13.88 13.02 16.29
C LYS A 68 -13.78 12.40 14.89
N SER A 69 -14.30 13.10 13.89
CA SER A 69 -14.10 12.73 12.49
C SER A 69 -12.66 13.06 12.06
N GLY A 70 -12.16 12.38 11.02
CA GLY A 70 -10.84 12.66 10.45
C GLY A 70 -9.72 11.68 10.80
N GLY A 71 -10.03 10.51 11.37
CA GLY A 71 -9.05 9.43 11.56
C GLY A 71 -7.89 9.83 12.45
N MET A 72 -6.64 9.66 11.98
CA MET A 72 -5.42 9.86 12.77
C MET A 72 -5.31 11.28 13.36
N GLY A 73 -5.65 12.31 12.59
CA GLY A 73 -5.67 13.69 13.10
C GLY A 73 -6.74 13.90 14.18
N GLY A 74 -7.90 13.25 14.03
CA GLY A 74 -8.97 13.25 15.03
C GLY A 74 -8.55 12.55 16.33
N TYR A 75 -7.76 11.48 16.25
CA TYR A 75 -7.19 10.81 17.43
C TYR A 75 -6.21 11.72 18.17
N ALA A 76 -5.31 12.38 17.43
CA ALA A 76 -4.33 13.31 18.01
C ALA A 76 -4.98 14.53 18.68
N GLU A 77 -6.15 14.97 18.19
CA GLU A 77 -6.86 16.13 18.75
C GLU A 77 -7.27 15.92 20.22
N TYR A 78 -7.55 14.69 20.63
CA TYR A 78 -7.96 14.40 22.01
C TYR A 78 -6.88 14.73 23.04
N ALA A 79 -5.62 14.42 22.72
CA ALA A 79 -4.49 14.63 23.64
C ALA A 79 -3.79 15.97 23.42
N PHE A 80 -3.72 16.43 22.17
CA PHE A 80 -2.87 17.55 21.76
C PHE A 80 -3.64 18.73 21.16
N GLY A 81 -4.98 18.67 21.16
CA GLY A 81 -5.82 19.72 20.59
C GLY A 81 -5.62 19.90 19.08
N LYS A 82 -6.04 21.06 18.57
CA LYS A 82 -6.03 21.36 17.13
C LYS A 82 -4.62 21.36 16.51
N SER A 83 -3.58 21.69 17.28
CA SER A 83 -2.19 21.66 16.82
C SER A 83 -1.74 20.22 16.53
N GLY A 84 -2.08 19.26 17.40
CA GLY A 84 -1.78 17.85 17.16
C GLY A 84 -2.55 17.28 15.97
N ASN A 85 -3.81 17.68 15.80
CA ASN A 85 -4.59 17.33 14.60
C ASN A 85 -3.88 17.81 13.31
N PHE A 86 -3.47 19.09 13.30
CA PHE A 86 -2.75 19.66 12.17
C PHE A 86 -1.44 18.91 11.88
N MET A 87 -0.60 18.69 12.90
CA MET A 87 0.67 18.00 12.73
C MET A 87 0.50 16.60 12.16
N ALA A 88 -0.43 15.80 12.72
CA ALA A 88 -0.67 14.44 12.24
C ALA A 88 -1.12 14.41 10.78
N ASN A 89 -2.08 15.28 10.41
CA ASN A 89 -2.58 15.34 9.04
C ASN A 89 -1.55 15.91 8.05
N TYR A 90 -0.76 16.91 8.46
CA TYR A 90 0.28 17.50 7.64
C TYR A 90 1.39 16.49 7.34
N THR A 91 1.93 15.84 8.36
CA THR A 91 2.96 14.81 8.19
C THR A 91 2.43 13.63 7.38
N TYR A 92 1.17 13.23 7.58
CA TYR A 92 0.54 12.22 6.74
C TYR A 92 0.47 12.65 5.28
N GLY A 93 0.06 13.90 4.99
CA GLY A 93 0.05 14.44 3.64
C GLY A 93 1.43 14.41 2.96
N VAL A 94 2.47 14.84 3.68
CA VAL A 94 3.86 14.77 3.17
C VAL A 94 4.28 13.32 2.92
N SER A 95 3.93 12.39 3.82
CA SER A 95 4.25 10.98 3.64
C SER A 95 3.61 10.38 2.39
N LEU A 96 2.38 10.78 2.04
CA LEU A 96 1.69 10.33 0.84
C LEU A 96 2.35 10.83 -0.45
N LEU A 97 2.90 12.04 -0.45
CA LEU A 97 3.65 12.56 -1.60
C LEU A 97 4.86 11.67 -1.90
N ILE A 98 5.65 11.35 -0.87
CA ILE A 98 6.83 10.50 -1.00
C ILE A 98 6.42 9.08 -1.40
N ALA A 99 5.40 8.53 -0.75
CA ALA A 99 4.89 7.19 -1.03
C ALA A 99 4.40 7.05 -2.48
N ASN A 100 3.65 8.02 -3.00
CA ASN A 100 3.15 7.99 -4.38
C ASN A 100 4.28 8.02 -5.41
N VAL A 101 5.33 8.81 -5.16
CA VAL A 101 6.53 8.82 -6.02
C VAL A 101 7.22 7.46 -6.00
N ALA A 102 7.40 6.86 -4.81
CA ALA A 102 7.99 5.53 -4.69
C ALA A 102 7.17 4.47 -5.46
N ILE A 103 5.84 4.46 -5.31
CA ILE A 103 4.93 3.55 -6.03
C ILE A 103 5.07 3.74 -7.55
N ALA A 104 5.12 4.98 -8.03
CA ALA A 104 5.26 5.28 -9.46
C ALA A 104 6.61 4.80 -10.01
N ILE A 105 7.70 4.99 -9.27
CA ILE A 105 9.03 4.46 -9.63
C ILE A 105 8.99 2.93 -9.72
N SER A 106 8.37 2.26 -8.75
CA SER A 106 8.20 0.80 -8.79
C SER A 106 7.45 0.36 -10.04
N ALA A 107 6.34 1.01 -10.37
CA ALA A 107 5.53 0.68 -11.55
C ALA A 107 6.32 0.83 -12.85
N VAL A 108 7.10 1.91 -13.00
CA VAL A 108 7.99 2.10 -14.15
C VAL A 108 9.06 1.01 -14.19
N GLY A 109 9.70 0.69 -13.06
CA GLY A 109 10.74 -0.35 -13.00
C GLY A 109 10.23 -1.73 -13.42
N TYR A 110 9.05 -2.15 -12.97
CA TYR A 110 8.45 -3.41 -13.45
C TYR A 110 8.05 -3.32 -14.92
N GLY A 111 7.53 -2.18 -15.38
CA GLY A 111 7.19 -1.98 -16.79
C GLY A 111 8.40 -2.06 -17.72
N THR A 112 9.54 -1.51 -17.31
CA THR A 112 10.78 -1.58 -18.10
C THR A 112 11.33 -3.00 -18.20
N GLU A 113 11.31 -3.76 -17.11
CA GLU A 113 11.72 -5.17 -17.11
C GLU A 113 10.79 -6.02 -17.98
N LEU A 114 9.47 -5.82 -17.86
CA LEU A 114 8.48 -6.57 -18.64
C LEU A 114 8.60 -6.30 -20.16
N LEU A 115 8.98 -5.08 -20.54
CA LEU A 115 9.16 -4.67 -21.93
C LEU A 115 10.58 -4.89 -22.46
N GLY A 116 11.52 -5.37 -21.62
CA GLY A 116 12.93 -5.51 -21.97
C GLY A 116 13.61 -4.19 -22.33
N ALA A 117 13.12 -3.06 -21.81
CA ALA A 117 13.60 -1.73 -22.15
C ALA A 117 14.60 -1.22 -21.11
N SER A 118 15.82 -0.91 -21.53
CA SER A 118 16.82 -0.25 -20.68
C SER A 118 16.64 1.27 -20.73
N LEU A 119 16.05 1.85 -19.68
CA LEU A 119 15.89 3.31 -19.56
C LEU A 119 17.04 3.92 -18.76
N SER A 120 17.50 5.11 -19.17
CA SER A 120 18.42 5.91 -18.36
C SER A 120 17.71 6.49 -17.11
N PRO A 121 18.45 6.92 -16.07
CA PRO A 121 17.84 7.52 -14.87
C PRO A 121 16.92 8.70 -15.17
N VAL A 122 17.27 9.51 -16.17
CA VAL A 122 16.44 10.65 -16.61
C VAL A 122 15.15 10.15 -17.27
N GLN A 123 15.21 9.11 -18.09
CA GLN A 123 14.03 8.52 -18.72
C GLN A 123 13.10 7.85 -17.70
N ILE A 124 13.65 7.17 -16.68
CA ILE A 124 12.86 6.63 -15.55
C ILE A 124 12.14 7.78 -14.83
N GLY A 125 12.82 8.90 -14.58
CA GLY A 125 12.22 10.08 -13.97
C GLY A 125 11.06 10.65 -14.80
N LEU A 126 11.25 10.80 -16.11
CA LEU A 126 10.21 11.29 -17.02
C LEU A 126 9.02 10.32 -17.11
N ALA A 127 9.27 9.02 -17.20
CA ALA A 127 8.24 7.99 -17.21
C ALA A 127 7.45 8.00 -15.89
N THR A 128 8.13 8.16 -14.75
CA THR A 128 7.51 8.27 -13.42
C THR A 128 6.57 9.47 -13.35
N ILE A 129 7.01 10.63 -13.83
CA ILE A 129 6.17 11.83 -13.94
C ILE A 129 4.95 11.56 -14.83
N GLY A 130 5.15 10.88 -15.97
CA GLY A 130 4.06 10.46 -16.86
C GLY A 130 3.02 9.59 -16.14
N VAL A 131 3.46 8.56 -15.41
CA VAL A 131 2.58 7.68 -14.63
C VAL A 131 1.80 8.48 -13.58
N LEU A 132 2.45 9.38 -12.84
CA LEU A 132 1.78 10.23 -11.85
C LEU A 132 0.70 11.11 -12.48
N TRP A 133 0.96 11.72 -13.65
CA TRP A 133 -0.02 12.53 -14.36
C TRP A 133 -1.19 11.70 -14.88
N ILE A 134 -0.94 10.53 -15.45
CA ILE A 134 -2.00 9.61 -15.89
C ILE A 134 -2.92 9.25 -14.72
N CYS A 135 -2.34 8.87 -13.57
CA CYS A 135 -3.09 8.57 -12.37
C CYS A 135 -3.85 9.81 -11.84
N THR A 136 -3.25 11.00 -11.92
CA THR A 136 -3.89 12.26 -11.49
C THR A 136 -5.08 12.61 -12.37
N VAL A 137 -4.94 12.50 -13.70
CA VAL A 137 -6.03 12.72 -14.65
C VAL A 137 -7.17 11.73 -14.44
N ALA A 138 -6.86 10.46 -14.19
CA ALA A 138 -7.86 9.45 -13.84
C ALA A 138 -8.65 9.83 -12.57
N ASN A 139 -8.02 10.51 -11.60
CA ASN A 139 -8.70 10.99 -10.40
C ASN A 139 -9.69 12.13 -10.66
N PHE A 140 -9.59 12.88 -11.76
CA PHE A 140 -10.61 13.87 -12.14
C PHE A 140 -11.95 13.23 -12.49
N GLY A 141 -11.96 11.94 -12.84
CA GLY A 141 -13.17 11.13 -12.99
C GLY A 141 -13.93 10.85 -11.68
N GLY A 142 -13.38 11.28 -10.54
CA GLY A 142 -13.96 11.12 -9.21
C GLY A 142 -13.71 9.76 -8.59
N ALA A 143 -14.01 9.65 -7.28
CA ALA A 143 -13.67 8.48 -6.46
C ALA A 143 -14.29 7.16 -6.94
N ARG A 144 -15.41 7.22 -7.68
CA ARG A 144 -16.06 6.02 -8.22
C ARG A 144 -15.21 5.35 -9.31
N ILE A 145 -14.61 6.13 -10.20
CA ILE A 145 -13.79 5.61 -11.30
C ILE A 145 -12.48 5.07 -10.75
N THR A 146 -11.80 5.83 -9.88
CA THR A 146 -10.59 5.36 -9.20
C THR A 146 -10.86 4.07 -8.42
N GLY A 147 -11.98 3.98 -7.71
CA GLY A 147 -12.37 2.77 -6.98
C GLY A 147 -12.61 1.55 -7.87
N GLN A 148 -13.22 1.73 -9.05
CA GLN A 148 -13.43 0.65 -10.01
C GLN A 148 -12.11 0.16 -10.62
N ILE A 149 -11.23 1.09 -11.02
CA ILE A 149 -9.89 0.76 -11.54
C ILE A 149 -9.13 -0.04 -10.48
N SER A 150 -9.06 0.47 -9.24
CA SER A 150 -8.37 -0.20 -8.13
C SER A 150 -8.94 -1.60 -7.83
N SER A 151 -10.26 -1.77 -7.91
CA SER A 151 -10.90 -3.08 -7.68
C SER A 151 -10.54 -4.12 -8.73
N ILE A 152 -10.19 -3.70 -9.95
CA ILE A 152 -9.76 -4.62 -11.02
C ILE A 152 -8.25 -4.85 -10.92
N THR A 153 -7.46 -3.78 -10.80
CA THR A 153 -5.99 -3.88 -10.78
C THR A 153 -5.47 -4.68 -9.60
N VAL A 154 -6.18 -4.70 -8.48
CA VAL A 154 -5.77 -5.50 -7.32
C VAL A 154 -5.71 -6.99 -7.59
N TRP A 155 -6.61 -7.53 -8.44
CA TRP A 155 -6.56 -8.94 -8.80
C TRP A 155 -5.28 -9.28 -9.57
N GLY A 156 -4.73 -8.32 -10.30
CA GLY A 156 -3.42 -8.43 -10.94
C GLY A 156 -2.26 -8.62 -9.96
N VAL A 157 -2.42 -8.24 -8.69
CA VAL A 157 -1.44 -8.48 -7.62
C VAL A 157 -1.79 -9.73 -6.81
N ILE A 158 -3.06 -9.89 -6.44
CA ILE A 158 -3.51 -11.01 -5.62
C ILE A 158 -3.28 -12.36 -6.32
N ILE A 159 -3.62 -12.46 -7.61
CA ILE A 159 -3.51 -13.73 -8.34
C ILE A 159 -2.05 -14.22 -8.41
N PRO A 160 -1.06 -13.42 -8.83
CA PRO A 160 0.34 -13.84 -8.81
C PRO A 160 0.86 -14.17 -7.42
N VAL A 161 0.52 -13.37 -6.40
CA VAL A 161 1.00 -13.60 -5.03
C VAL A 161 0.44 -14.90 -4.47
N VAL A 162 -0.87 -15.13 -4.57
CA VAL A 162 -1.50 -16.38 -4.13
C VAL A 162 -0.96 -17.57 -4.93
N GLY A 163 -0.78 -17.39 -6.24
CA GLY A 163 -0.15 -18.38 -7.12
C GLY A 163 1.24 -18.77 -6.63
N LEU A 164 2.11 -17.80 -6.32
CA LEU A 164 3.43 -18.05 -5.75
C LEU A 164 3.36 -18.74 -4.38
N CYS A 165 2.45 -18.34 -3.50
CA CYS A 165 2.28 -18.94 -2.18
C CYS A 165 1.81 -20.40 -2.21
N ILE A 166 1.15 -20.84 -3.28
CA ILE A 166 0.64 -22.22 -3.42
C ILE A 166 1.56 -23.05 -4.30
N ILE A 167 1.88 -22.55 -5.50
CA ILE A 167 2.57 -23.27 -6.57
C ILE A 167 4.09 -23.09 -6.46
N GLY A 168 4.59 -21.98 -5.91
CA GLY A 168 6.02 -21.70 -5.80
C GLY A 168 6.80 -22.74 -4.99
N TRP A 169 6.13 -23.43 -4.07
CA TRP A 169 6.72 -24.52 -3.27
C TRP A 169 7.23 -25.70 -4.12
N PHE A 170 6.65 -25.95 -5.29
CA PHE A 170 7.13 -27.02 -6.18
C PHE A 170 8.52 -26.74 -6.77
N TRP A 171 8.94 -25.48 -6.83
CA TRP A 171 10.25 -25.04 -7.31
C TRP A 171 11.14 -24.51 -6.19
N PHE A 172 10.68 -24.58 -4.93
CA PHE A 172 11.46 -24.13 -3.79
C PHE A 172 12.59 -25.13 -3.51
N SER A 173 13.83 -24.62 -3.47
CA SER A 173 15.01 -25.40 -3.09
C SER A 173 15.54 -24.94 -1.73
N PRO A 174 15.49 -25.80 -0.70
CA PRO A 174 16.05 -25.49 0.62
C PRO A 174 17.56 -25.20 0.60
N THR A 175 18.31 -25.82 -0.32
CA THR A 175 19.76 -25.59 -0.42
C THR A 175 20.05 -24.20 -0.97
N LEU A 176 19.37 -23.79 -2.04
CA LEU A 176 19.48 -22.44 -2.59
C LEU A 176 19.08 -21.38 -1.54
N TYR A 177 18.06 -21.69 -0.73
CA TYR A 177 17.62 -20.81 0.34
C TYR A 177 18.71 -20.62 1.40
N VAL A 178 19.32 -21.69 1.92
CA VAL A 178 20.36 -21.61 2.96
C VAL A 178 21.67 -20.98 2.46
N ASP A 179 21.99 -21.17 1.19
CA ASP A 179 23.20 -20.63 0.56
C ASP A 179 23.10 -19.12 0.22
N SER A 180 21.93 -18.49 0.40
CA SER A 180 21.64 -17.07 0.14
C SER A 180 21.65 -16.18 1.39
#